data_AF-A0A379GHY3-F1
#
_entry.id   AF-A0A379GHY3-F1
#
_cell.length_a   1.000
_cell.length_b   1.000
_cell.length_c   1.000
_cell.angle_alpha   90.00
_cell.angle_beta   90.00
_cell.angle_gamma   90.00
#
_symmetry.space_group_name_H-M   'P 1'
#
loop_
_entity.id
_entity.type
_entity.pdbx_description
1 polymer ?
#
loop_
_entity_poly.entity_id
_entity_poly.type
_entity_poly.pdbx_seq_one_letter_code
_entity_poly.pdbx_strand_id
1 'polypeptide(L)'
;MKKYKITSETKEYNGVTLYRIRRVYTDSPGGWIENESNLSRDDNCFIFDNVMVFGNAKVTDNAIIRNNVKIYGNAIVKGNSKVKDNAEIYGNVLVEDNVTISDDVVIYDNAVIKDNARISDDAVIYDNAVIKDNAKVSEYAIVRGDAIVE
;
A
#
# COMPACT_ATOMS: atom_id res chain seq x y z
N MET A 1 -10.61 20.85 -2.71
CA MET A 1 -9.52 21.49 -1.92
C MET A 1 -8.39 20.48 -1.77
N LYS A 2 -7.12 20.91 -1.78
CA LYS A 2 -5.98 19.99 -1.61
C LYS A 2 -5.96 19.41 -0.18
N LYS A 3 -5.94 18.09 -0.02
CA LYS A 3 -5.97 17.44 1.32
C LYS A 3 -4.60 17.37 2.01
N TYR A 4 -3.50 17.41 1.25
CA TYR A 4 -2.13 17.40 1.77
C TYR A 4 -1.24 18.43 1.05
N LYS A 5 -0.05 18.69 1.58
CA LYS A 5 1.04 19.42 0.92
C LYS A 5 2.31 18.57 0.98
N ILE A 6 3.13 18.63 -0.06
CA ILE A 6 4.48 18.05 -0.07
C ILE A 6 5.40 19.09 0.58
N THR A 7 6.27 18.67 1.50
CA THR A 7 7.18 19.57 2.21
C THR A 7 8.60 19.48 1.65
N SER A 8 9.51 20.33 2.14
CA SER A 8 10.95 20.24 1.88
C SER A 8 11.68 19.24 2.78
N GLU A 9 10.98 18.59 3.72
CA GLU A 9 11.57 17.53 4.55
C GLU A 9 11.71 16.28 3.69
N THR A 10 12.96 15.83 3.54
CA THR A 10 13.31 14.71 2.66
C THR A 10 14.04 13.60 3.41
N LYS A 11 14.01 12.40 2.82
CA LYS A 11 14.89 11.29 3.20
C LYS A 11 15.29 10.50 1.96
N GLU A 12 16.46 9.86 2.03
CA GLU A 12 16.95 8.93 1.01
C GLU A 12 16.57 7.49 1.38
N TYR A 13 16.04 6.74 0.42
CA TYR A 13 15.77 5.32 0.58
C TYR A 13 16.02 4.59 -0.75
N ASN A 14 16.93 3.61 -0.76
CA ASN A 14 17.30 2.83 -1.95
C ASN A 14 17.62 3.69 -3.19
N GLY A 15 18.28 4.84 -2.99
CA GLY A 15 18.64 5.78 -4.07
C GLY A 15 17.50 6.66 -4.57
N VAL A 16 16.36 6.68 -3.87
CA VAL A 16 15.22 7.54 -4.16
C VAL A 16 15.08 8.60 -3.06
N THR A 17 14.91 9.86 -3.47
CA THR A 17 14.55 10.95 -2.58
C THR A 17 13.03 10.94 -2.35
N LEU A 18 12.62 10.81 -1.09
CA LEU A 18 11.22 10.87 -0.67
C LEU A 18 10.93 12.17 0.07
N TYR A 19 9.77 12.74 -0.17
CA TYR A 19 9.29 13.97 0.44
C TYR A 19 8.17 13.67 1.44
N ARG A 20 8.26 14.27 2.63
CA ARG A 20 7.22 14.18 3.64
C ARG A 20 5.96 14.90 3.16
N ILE A 21 4.79 14.27 3.38
CA ILE A 21 3.51 14.97 3.22
C ILE A 21 2.99 15.50 4.55
N ARG A 22 2.21 16.57 4.52
CA ARG A 22 1.45 17.09 5.68
C ARG A 22 0.00 17.34 5.31
N ARG A 23 -0.93 17.10 6.24
CA ARG A 23 -2.33 17.50 6.06
C ARG A 23 -2.44 19.01 5.93
N VAL A 24 -3.27 19.49 5.00
CA VAL A 24 -3.46 20.94 4.83
C VAL A 24 -4.17 21.57 6.03
N TYR A 25 -5.19 20.91 6.57
CA TYR A 25 -6.06 21.50 7.59
C TYR A 25 -5.51 21.41 9.02
N THR A 26 -4.83 20.32 9.34
CA THR A 26 -4.33 20.08 10.71
C THR A 26 -2.83 20.31 10.83
N ASP A 27 -2.16 20.57 9.71
CA ASP A 27 -0.70 20.57 9.57
C ASP A 27 -0.02 19.32 10.15
N SER A 28 -0.74 18.22 10.36
CA SER A 28 -0.14 16.99 10.92
C SER A 28 0.69 16.27 9.86
N PRO A 29 1.86 15.69 10.23
CA PRO A 29 2.66 14.89 9.32
C PRO A 29 1.91 13.64 8.85
N GLY A 30 2.12 13.26 7.59
CA GLY A 30 1.73 11.97 7.02
C GLY A 30 2.96 11.16 6.60
N GLY A 31 2.81 10.23 5.68
CA GLY A 31 3.91 9.43 5.14
C GLY A 31 4.82 10.18 4.18
N TRP A 32 5.50 9.42 3.32
CA TRP A 32 6.52 9.86 2.38
C TRP A 32 6.16 9.44 0.96
N ILE A 33 6.30 10.36 0.01
CA ILE A 33 6.09 10.08 -1.41
C ILE A 33 7.29 10.55 -2.24
N GLU A 34 7.59 9.86 -3.33
CA GLU A 34 8.60 10.33 -4.30
C GLU A 34 8.02 11.44 -5.17
N ASN A 35 6.84 11.19 -5.75
CA ASN A 35 6.17 12.05 -6.71
C ASN A 35 4.72 12.32 -6.30
N GLU A 36 4.16 13.46 -6.72
CA GLU A 36 2.76 13.83 -6.44
C GLU A 36 1.75 12.78 -6.95
N SER A 37 2.11 12.03 -7.99
CA SER A 37 1.29 10.94 -8.55
C SER A 37 1.16 9.72 -7.64
N ASN A 38 2.03 9.56 -6.62
CA ASN A 38 2.00 8.39 -5.74
C ASN A 38 0.80 8.36 -4.80
N LEU A 39 0.20 9.52 -4.50
CA LEU A 39 -0.95 9.63 -3.63
C LEU A 39 -1.99 10.57 -4.24
N SER A 40 -3.18 10.03 -4.54
CA SER A 40 -4.26 10.81 -5.15
C SER A 40 -4.57 12.09 -4.37
N ARG A 41 -4.78 13.18 -5.10
CA ARG A 41 -5.15 14.50 -4.56
C ARG A 41 -6.64 14.64 -4.30
N ASP A 42 -7.44 13.94 -5.10
CA ASP A 42 -8.88 14.16 -5.22
C ASP A 42 -9.69 13.14 -4.42
N ASP A 43 -9.10 11.97 -4.14
CA ASP A 43 -9.76 10.94 -3.33
C ASP A 43 -9.53 11.15 -1.83
N ASN A 44 -10.10 10.28 -0.99
CA ASN A 44 -9.99 10.35 0.48
C ASN A 44 -8.77 9.62 1.06
N CYS A 45 -7.97 8.96 0.22
CA CYS A 45 -6.87 8.12 0.68
C CYS A 45 -5.82 8.90 1.47
N PHE A 46 -5.12 8.24 2.38
CA PHE A 46 -4.05 8.89 3.13
C PHE A 46 -3.03 7.90 3.66
N ILE A 47 -1.77 8.32 3.66
CA ILE A 47 -0.64 7.56 4.21
C ILE A 47 -0.14 8.27 5.47
N PHE A 48 0.11 7.50 6.53
CA PHE A 48 0.51 8.00 7.85
C PHE A 48 1.95 7.58 8.18
N ASP A 49 2.46 8.06 9.31
CA ASP A 49 3.65 7.52 9.99
C ASP A 49 4.90 7.46 9.08
N ASN A 50 5.52 6.29 8.92
CA ASN A 50 6.73 6.09 8.13
C ASN A 50 6.45 5.48 6.75
N VAL A 51 5.18 5.39 6.34
CA VAL A 51 4.77 4.79 5.07
C VAL A 51 5.51 5.46 3.91
N MET A 52 6.00 4.66 2.97
CA MET A 52 6.70 5.12 1.78
C MET A 52 5.97 4.64 0.53
N VAL A 53 5.65 5.57 -0.37
CA VAL A 53 5.09 5.26 -1.70
C VAL A 53 5.96 5.89 -2.77
N PHE A 54 6.56 5.07 -3.64
CA PHE A 54 7.56 5.53 -4.59
C PHE A 54 7.56 4.71 -5.90
N GLY A 55 8.35 5.14 -6.88
CA GLY A 55 8.27 4.66 -8.25
C GLY A 55 6.92 5.05 -8.89
N ASN A 56 6.34 4.12 -9.67
CA ASN A 56 5.04 4.30 -10.32
C ASN A 56 3.86 3.90 -9.43
N ALA A 57 4.11 3.50 -8.18
CA ALA A 57 3.07 3.03 -7.28
C ALA A 57 2.03 4.12 -6.99
N LYS A 58 0.77 3.72 -6.77
CA LYS A 58 -0.34 4.64 -6.53
C LYS A 58 -1.22 4.20 -5.38
N VAL A 59 -1.57 5.16 -4.53
CA VAL A 59 -2.60 5.00 -3.49
C VAL A 59 -3.77 5.94 -3.80
N THR A 60 -4.96 5.39 -4.03
CA THR A 60 -6.15 6.13 -4.47
C THR A 60 -7.39 5.78 -3.66
N ASP A 61 -8.53 6.37 -4.00
CA ASP A 61 -9.85 6.11 -3.42
C ASP A 61 -9.90 6.39 -1.91
N ASN A 62 -10.36 5.44 -1.09
CA ASN A 62 -10.47 5.59 0.37
C ASN A 62 -9.37 4.81 1.11
N ALA A 63 -8.29 4.40 0.43
CA ALA A 63 -7.27 3.55 1.01
C ALA A 63 -6.54 4.25 2.17
N ILE A 64 -6.30 3.50 3.26
CA ILE A 64 -5.62 4.01 4.45
C ILE A 64 -4.40 3.16 4.76
N ILE A 65 -3.22 3.78 4.75
CA ILE A 65 -1.95 3.09 4.95
C ILE A 65 -1.23 3.65 6.19
N ARG A 66 -0.76 2.80 7.10
CA ARG A 66 -0.15 3.22 8.38
C ARG A 66 1.16 2.52 8.70
N ASN A 67 1.84 2.98 9.75
CA ASN A 67 3.06 2.41 10.32
C ASN A 67 4.26 2.48 9.35
N ASN A 68 4.91 1.37 9.01
CA ASN A 68 6.16 1.30 8.24
C ASN A 68 5.99 0.63 6.86
N VAL A 69 4.79 0.67 6.29
CA VAL A 69 4.48 0.04 5.00
C VAL A 69 5.28 0.65 3.85
N LYS A 70 5.72 -0.20 2.91
CA LYS A 70 6.37 0.23 1.66
C LYS A 70 5.53 -0.20 0.46
N ILE A 71 5.24 0.74 -0.44
CA ILE A 71 4.51 0.49 -1.69
C ILE A 71 5.33 1.04 -2.86
N TYR A 72 5.75 0.18 -3.78
CA TYR A 72 6.65 0.59 -4.87
C TYR A 72 6.47 -0.22 -6.16
N GLY A 73 7.30 0.03 -7.17
CA GLY A 73 7.11 -0.55 -8.51
C GLY A 73 5.92 0.09 -9.22
N ASN A 74 5.02 -0.72 -9.76
CA ASN A 74 3.75 -0.32 -10.38
C ASN A 74 2.53 -0.68 -9.51
N ALA A 75 2.72 -0.98 -8.22
CA ALA A 75 1.66 -1.44 -7.35
C ALA A 75 0.56 -0.37 -7.17
N ILE A 76 -0.70 -0.82 -7.16
CA ILE A 76 -1.88 0.03 -6.96
C ILE A 76 -2.63 -0.45 -5.73
N VAL A 77 -2.83 0.45 -4.77
CA VAL A 77 -3.68 0.21 -3.59
C VAL A 77 -4.84 1.20 -3.59
N LYS A 78 -6.05 0.68 -3.76
CA LYS A 78 -7.27 1.47 -3.94
C LYS A 78 -8.46 0.86 -3.19
N GLY A 79 -9.68 1.37 -3.41
CA GLY A 79 -10.87 1.02 -2.63
C GLY A 79 -10.83 1.53 -1.19
N ASN A 80 -11.52 0.86 -0.29
CA ASN A 80 -11.50 1.06 1.17
C ASN A 80 -10.43 0.22 1.87
N SER A 81 -9.36 -0.14 1.15
CA SER A 81 -8.31 -1.03 1.65
C SER A 81 -7.53 -0.42 2.82
N LYS A 82 -7.12 -1.27 3.76
CA LYS A 82 -6.32 -0.91 4.94
C LYS A 82 -5.04 -1.73 4.94
N VAL A 83 -3.90 -1.05 4.90
CA VAL A 83 -2.58 -1.70 4.95
C VAL A 83 -1.79 -1.08 6.12
N LYS A 84 -1.21 -1.90 6.98
CA LYS A 84 -0.52 -1.42 8.18
C LYS A 84 0.68 -2.28 8.54
N ASP A 85 1.33 -1.91 9.65
CA ASP A 85 2.50 -2.54 10.23
C ASP A 85 3.73 -2.41 9.31
N ASN A 86 4.41 -3.48 8.94
CA ASN A 86 5.61 -3.40 8.09
C ASN A 86 5.41 -4.03 6.71
N ALA A 87 4.17 -4.11 6.22
CA ALA A 87 3.87 -4.76 4.94
C ALA A 87 4.65 -4.14 3.76
N GLU A 88 5.03 -4.98 2.79
CA GLU A 88 5.68 -4.57 1.55
C GLU A 88 4.87 -4.99 0.33
N ILE A 89 4.52 -4.04 -0.52
CA ILE A 89 3.71 -4.26 -1.72
C ILE A 89 4.44 -3.69 -2.93
N TYR A 90 4.84 -4.54 -3.88
CA TYR A 90 5.64 -4.11 -5.03
C TYR A 90 5.36 -4.90 -6.31
N GLY A 91 6.07 -4.61 -7.39
CA GLY A 91 5.75 -5.20 -8.71
C GLY A 91 4.52 -4.53 -9.33
N ASN A 92 3.67 -5.32 -10.00
CA ASN A 92 2.41 -4.93 -10.63
C ASN A 92 1.18 -5.32 -9.79
N VAL A 93 1.33 -5.39 -8.46
CA VAL A 93 0.26 -5.82 -7.56
C VAL A 93 -0.95 -4.89 -7.60
N LEU A 94 -2.14 -5.47 -7.55
CA LEU A 94 -3.40 -4.74 -7.39
C LEU A 94 -4.06 -5.13 -6.06
N VAL A 95 -4.31 -4.13 -5.21
CA VAL A 95 -5.13 -4.25 -4.00
C VAL A 95 -6.35 -3.36 -4.14
N GLU A 96 -7.56 -3.93 -4.11
CA GLU A 96 -8.81 -3.19 -4.30
C GLU A 96 -9.95 -3.65 -3.39
N ASP A 97 -11.10 -2.98 -3.51
CA ASP A 97 -12.31 -3.19 -2.69
C ASP A 97 -12.14 -2.89 -1.19
N ASN A 98 -12.21 -3.88 -0.31
CA ASN A 98 -12.18 -3.69 1.15
C ASN A 98 -11.13 -4.59 1.83
N VAL A 99 -9.94 -4.69 1.24
CA VAL A 99 -8.88 -5.58 1.71
C VAL A 99 -8.23 -5.09 3.00
N THR A 100 -7.83 -6.01 3.87
CA THR A 100 -6.97 -5.72 5.03
C THR A 100 -5.67 -6.50 4.93
N ILE A 101 -4.54 -5.79 5.04
CA ILE A 101 -3.18 -6.36 5.06
C ILE A 101 -2.44 -5.84 6.30
N SER A 102 -1.83 -6.74 7.08
CA SER A 102 -1.09 -6.39 8.30
C SER A 102 0.04 -7.37 8.61
N ASP A 103 0.81 -7.09 9.66
CA ASP A 103 1.72 -8.07 10.29
C ASP A 103 2.77 -8.64 9.31
N ASP A 104 3.65 -7.77 8.81
CA ASP A 104 4.88 -8.13 8.05
C ASP A 104 4.66 -8.88 6.70
N VAL A 105 3.45 -8.78 6.14
CA VAL A 105 3.10 -9.38 4.85
C VAL A 105 3.89 -8.82 3.66
N VAL A 106 4.27 -9.69 2.72
CA VAL A 106 4.96 -9.33 1.48
C VAL A 106 4.15 -9.75 0.27
N ILE A 107 3.84 -8.80 -0.62
CA ILE A 107 3.05 -9.04 -1.84
C ILE A 107 3.77 -8.47 -3.06
N TYR A 108 4.00 -9.28 -4.09
CA TYR A 108 4.76 -8.85 -5.26
C TYR A 108 4.36 -9.52 -6.58
N ASP A 109 5.15 -9.25 -7.63
CA ASP A 109 4.88 -9.65 -9.02
C ASP A 109 3.53 -9.14 -9.54
N ASN A 110 2.60 -9.99 -9.96
CA ASN A 110 1.31 -9.63 -10.56
C ASN A 110 0.13 -10.03 -9.67
N ALA A 111 0.35 -10.23 -8.36
CA ALA A 111 -0.70 -10.70 -7.46
C ALA A 111 -1.88 -9.71 -7.37
N VAL A 112 -3.09 -10.26 -7.20
CA VAL A 112 -4.32 -9.49 -7.07
C VAL A 112 -5.04 -9.85 -5.78
N ILE A 113 -5.30 -8.84 -4.95
CA ILE A 113 -5.98 -8.99 -3.66
C ILE A 113 -7.24 -8.13 -3.68
N LYS A 114 -8.42 -8.74 -3.49
CA LYS A 114 -9.70 -8.04 -3.67
C LYS A 114 -10.83 -8.64 -2.83
N ASP A 115 -12.06 -8.16 -3.00
CA ASP A 115 -13.27 -8.78 -2.46
C ASP A 115 -13.24 -9.08 -0.94
N ASN A 116 -12.80 -8.12 -0.12
CA ASN A 116 -12.74 -8.20 1.35
C ASN A 116 -11.71 -9.20 1.94
N ALA A 117 -10.74 -9.67 1.14
CA ALA A 117 -9.69 -10.55 1.61
C ALA A 117 -8.89 -9.97 2.80
N ARG A 118 -8.37 -10.86 3.65
CA ARG A 118 -7.56 -10.52 4.84
C ARG A 118 -6.26 -11.30 4.85
N ILE A 119 -5.15 -10.58 4.86
CA ILE A 119 -3.81 -11.17 4.80
C ILE A 119 -3.02 -10.67 6.01
N SER A 120 -2.42 -11.59 6.77
CA SER A 120 -1.67 -11.28 7.98
C SER A 120 -0.50 -12.25 8.23
N ASP A 121 0.19 -12.05 9.34
CA ASP A 121 1.14 -12.96 9.97
C ASP A 121 2.23 -13.51 9.04
N ASP A 122 3.08 -12.60 8.53
CA ASP A 122 4.26 -12.91 7.71
C ASP A 122 3.94 -13.66 6.39
N ALA A 123 2.69 -13.61 5.91
CA ALA A 123 2.31 -14.27 4.66
C ALA A 123 2.99 -13.64 3.42
N VAL A 124 3.24 -14.47 2.41
CA VAL A 124 3.90 -14.08 1.16
C VAL A 124 3.04 -14.45 -0.05
N ILE A 125 2.70 -13.47 -0.88
CA ILE A 125 1.84 -13.64 -2.06
C ILE A 125 2.52 -13.08 -3.31
N TYR A 126 2.67 -13.89 -4.36
CA TYR A 126 3.40 -13.48 -5.56
C TYR A 126 3.00 -14.26 -6.83
N ASP A 127 3.78 -14.11 -7.91
CA ASP A 127 3.44 -14.51 -9.28
C ASP A 127 2.10 -13.89 -9.73
N ASN A 128 1.12 -14.71 -10.14
CA ASN A 128 -0.20 -14.27 -10.59
C ASN A 128 -1.30 -14.65 -9.59
N ALA A 129 -0.94 -14.88 -8.32
CA ALA A 129 -1.88 -15.35 -7.31
C ALA A 129 -3.03 -14.37 -7.09
N VAL A 130 -4.23 -14.91 -6.87
CA VAL A 130 -5.45 -14.13 -6.61
C VAL A 130 -6.05 -14.52 -5.26
N ILE A 131 -6.23 -13.54 -4.37
CA ILE A 131 -6.90 -13.72 -3.08
C ILE A 131 -8.18 -12.88 -3.09
N LYS A 132 -9.35 -13.50 -2.91
CA LYS A 132 -10.64 -12.84 -3.05
C LYS A 132 -11.72 -13.45 -2.15
N ASP A 133 -12.98 -13.02 -2.30
CA ASP A 133 -14.19 -13.58 -1.69
C ASP A 133 -14.16 -13.77 -0.15
N ASN A 134 -13.56 -12.84 0.58
CA ASN A 134 -13.36 -12.88 2.05
C ASN A 134 -12.32 -13.91 2.53
N ALA A 135 -11.50 -14.46 1.63
CA ALA A 135 -10.40 -15.35 1.96
C ALA A 135 -9.50 -14.78 3.07
N LYS A 136 -8.96 -15.68 3.88
CA LYS A 136 -7.99 -15.39 4.93
C LYS A 136 -6.69 -16.13 4.66
N VAL A 137 -5.59 -15.40 4.59
CA VAL A 137 -4.24 -15.94 4.42
C VAL A 137 -3.39 -15.43 5.59
N SER A 138 -2.86 -16.35 6.39
CA SER A 138 -2.12 -16.04 7.61
C SER A 138 -1.09 -17.12 7.93
N GLU A 139 -0.39 -17.00 9.05
CA GLU A 139 0.54 -17.99 9.61
C GLU A 139 1.67 -18.41 8.65
N TYR A 140 2.44 -17.45 8.13
CA TYR A 140 3.56 -17.70 7.20
C TYR A 140 3.14 -18.37 5.88
N ALA A 141 1.86 -18.31 5.53
CA ALA A 141 1.35 -18.92 4.30
C ALA A 141 2.03 -18.33 3.05
N ILE A 142 2.29 -19.20 2.08
CA ILE A 142 2.85 -18.83 0.78
C ILE A 142 1.81 -19.13 -0.30
N VAL A 143 1.37 -18.10 -1.04
CA VAL A 143 0.48 -18.25 -2.20
C VAL A 143 1.20 -17.75 -3.45
N ARG A 144 1.28 -18.58 -4.49
CA ARG A 144 2.12 -18.33 -5.66
C ARG A 144 1.59 -19.03 -6.91
N GLY A 145 2.28 -18.85 -8.04
CA GLY A 145 1.83 -19.30 -9.35
C GLY A 145 0.51 -18.64 -9.73
N ASP A 146 -0.39 -19.41 -10.35
CA ASP A 146 -1.74 -18.97 -10.73
C ASP A 146 -2.80 -19.38 -9.68
N ALA A 147 -2.41 -19.52 -8.41
CA ALA A 147 -3.31 -19.96 -7.35
C ALA A 147 -4.45 -18.95 -7.12
N ILE A 148 -5.65 -19.47 -6.89
CA ILE A 148 -6.82 -18.69 -6.49
C ILE A 148 -7.25 -19.16 -5.10
N VAL A 149 -7.35 -18.24 -4.15
CA VAL A 149 -7.83 -18.47 -2.78
C VAL A 149 -9.10 -17.65 -2.58
N GLU A 150 -10.16 -18.31 -2.16
CA GLU A 150 -11.52 -17.77 -1.98
C GLU A 150 -12.06 -18.13 -0.59
#